data_AF-A0A7R8USA3-F1
#
_entry.id   AF-A0A7R8USA3-F1
#
_cell.length_a   1.000
_cell.length_b   1.000
_cell.length_c   1.000
_cell.angle_alpha   90.00
_cell.angle_beta   90.00
_cell.angle_gamma   90.00
#
_symmetry.space_group_name_H-M   'P 1'
#
loop_
_entity.id
_entity.type
_entity.pdbx_description
1 polymer ?
#
loop_
_entity_poly.entity_id
_entity_poly.type
_entity_poly.pdbx_seq_one_letter_code
_entity_poly.pdbx_strand_id
1 'polypeptide(L)'
;MVTADVTVCAKFLKNDEQARALIGLFVQKNSQVVHIRNDATANAAWNSLRNYRKRNTLGNKVSIMFRICGLKLTEGGDMEKHIVDFTDFFQKLVDLGDNVLSGK
;
A
#
# COMPACT_ATOMS: atom_id res chain seq x y z
N MET A 1 -9.66 -30.01 30.43
CA MET A 1 -9.59 -28.62 29.92
C MET A 1 -8.55 -28.40 28.81
N VAL A 2 -7.57 -29.30 28.60
CA VAL A 2 -6.50 -29.12 27.59
C VAL A 2 -6.96 -29.32 26.13
N THR A 3 -8.05 -30.06 25.89
CA THR A 3 -8.49 -30.43 24.53
C THR A 3 -9.15 -29.31 23.75
N ALA A 4 -9.85 -28.37 24.42
CA ALA A 4 -10.54 -27.27 23.76
C ALA A 4 -9.57 -26.27 23.11
N ASP A 5 -8.43 -26.02 23.75
CA ASP A 5 -7.40 -25.08 23.30
C ASP A 5 -6.71 -25.57 22.01
N VAL A 6 -6.41 -26.87 21.93
CA VAL A 6 -5.80 -27.50 20.74
C VAL A 6 -6.72 -27.42 19.51
N THR A 7 -8.03 -27.60 19.68
CA THR A 7 -8.99 -27.45 18.58
C THR A 7 -9.11 -26.02 18.05
N VAL A 8 -8.99 -25.02 18.93
CA VAL A 8 -9.01 -23.60 18.53
C VAL A 8 -7.76 -23.26 17.73
N CYS A 9 -6.59 -23.68 18.19
CA CYS A 9 -5.32 -23.50 17.49
C CYS A 9 -5.31 -24.17 16.11
N ALA A 10 -5.83 -25.40 15.99
CA ALA A 10 -5.94 -26.09 14.70
C ALA A 10 -6.85 -25.36 13.71
N LYS A 11 -7.98 -24.81 14.18
CA LYS A 11 -8.90 -24.01 13.36
C LYS A 11 -8.25 -22.69 12.92
N PHE A 12 -7.49 -22.05 13.81
CA PHE A 12 -6.76 -20.82 13.49
C PHE A 12 -5.71 -21.06 12.39
N LEU A 13 -4.89 -22.10 12.52
CA LEU A 13 -3.87 -22.45 11.52
C LEU A 13 -4.48 -22.73 10.15
N LYS A 14 -5.58 -23.49 10.11
CA LYS A 14 -6.32 -23.75 8.86
C LYS A 14 -6.81 -22.46 8.20
N ASN A 15 -7.33 -21.52 8.99
CA ASN A 15 -7.81 -20.24 8.46
C ASN A 15 -6.65 -19.35 7.99
N ASP A 16 -5.51 -19.36 8.68
CA ASP A 16 -4.31 -18.62 8.28
C ASP A 16 -3.75 -19.16 6.96
N GLU A 17 -3.69 -20.49 6.79
CA GLU A 17 -3.28 -21.11 5.53
C GLU A 17 -4.22 -20.75 4.37
N GLN A 18 -5.54 -20.77 4.61
CA GLN A 18 -6.53 -20.35 3.61
C GLN A 18 -6.36 -18.88 3.23
N ALA A 19 -6.19 -18.00 4.22
CA ALA A 19 -5.96 -16.58 3.98
C ALA A 19 -4.66 -16.35 3.18
N ARG A 20 -3.58 -17.06 3.51
CA ARG A 20 -2.31 -16.97 2.79
C ARG A 20 -2.44 -17.42 1.34
N ALA A 21 -3.15 -18.52 1.09
CA ALA A 21 -3.42 -19.02 -0.25
C ALA A 21 -4.23 -18.01 -1.08
N LEU A 22 -5.26 -17.40 -0.49
CA LEU A 22 -6.05 -16.34 -1.13
C LEU A 22 -5.20 -15.11 -1.46
N ILE A 23 -4.39 -14.64 -0.52
CA ILE A 23 -3.45 -13.52 -0.75
C ILE A 23 -2.54 -13.84 -1.94
N GLY A 24 -1.96 -15.04 -1.98
CA GLY A 24 -1.13 -15.50 -3.10
C GLY A 24 -1.85 -15.47 -4.45
N LEU A 25 -3.09 -15.96 -4.50
CA LEU A 25 -3.91 -15.99 -5.71
C LEU A 25 -4.21 -14.57 -6.24
N PHE A 26 -4.55 -13.63 -5.37
CA PHE A 26 -4.84 -12.25 -5.78
C PHE A 26 -3.57 -11.50 -6.23
N VAL A 27 -2.43 -11.81 -5.63
CA VAL A 27 -1.15 -11.16 -5.93
C VAL A 27 -0.49 -11.67 -7.21
N GLN A 28 -0.80 -12.91 -7.63
CA GLN A 28 -0.23 -13.56 -8.82
C GLN A 28 -0.39 -12.73 -10.09
N LYS A 29 -1.48 -11.97 -10.21
CA LYS A 29 -1.77 -11.10 -11.37
C LYS A 29 -0.86 -9.87 -11.46
N ASN A 30 -0.23 -9.45 -10.36
CA ASN A 30 0.48 -8.16 -10.27
C ASN A 30 2.01 -8.31 -10.14
N SER A 31 2.57 -9.50 -10.35
CA SER A 31 4.02 -9.79 -10.25
C SER A 31 4.65 -9.51 -8.87
N GLN A 32 3.84 -9.20 -7.85
CA GLN A 32 4.29 -8.89 -6.49
C GLN A 32 4.51 -10.15 -5.63
N VAL A 33 4.34 -11.35 -6.21
CA VAL A 33 4.54 -12.64 -5.55
C VAL A 33 5.97 -12.77 -4.99
N VAL A 34 6.94 -12.12 -5.64
CA VAL A 34 8.34 -12.09 -5.19
C VAL A 34 8.50 -11.52 -3.77
N HIS A 35 7.57 -10.68 -3.32
CA HIS A 35 7.61 -10.04 -2.01
C HIS A 35 6.97 -10.87 -0.88
N ILE A 36 6.20 -11.91 -1.21
CA ILE A 36 5.48 -12.73 -0.21
C ILE A 36 5.81 -14.22 -0.27
N ARG A 37 6.59 -14.66 -1.27
CA ARG A 37 6.87 -16.09 -1.51
C ARG A 37 7.53 -16.83 -0.33
N ASN A 38 8.22 -16.09 0.55
CA ASN A 38 8.93 -16.64 1.71
C ASN A 38 8.14 -16.48 3.02
N ASP A 39 6.95 -15.86 2.99
CA ASP A 39 6.17 -15.58 4.19
C ASP A 39 5.35 -16.80 4.61
N ALA A 40 5.55 -17.25 5.84
CA ALA A 40 4.94 -18.47 6.37
C ALA A 40 3.50 -18.29 6.86
N THR A 41 3.09 -17.06 7.20
CA THR A 41 1.74 -16.74 7.72
C THR A 41 1.05 -15.72 6.84
N ALA A 42 -0.29 -15.72 6.86
CA ALA A 42 -1.06 -14.72 6.11
C ALA A 42 -0.75 -13.29 6.59
N ASN A 43 -0.55 -13.12 7.90
CA ASN A 43 -0.20 -11.82 8.49
C ASN A 43 1.18 -11.32 8.03
N ALA A 44 2.18 -12.21 7.96
CA ALA A 44 3.49 -11.86 7.42
C ALA A 44 3.39 -11.42 5.95
N ALA A 45 2.69 -12.19 5.12
CA ALA A 45 2.44 -11.86 3.71
C ALA A 45 1.76 -10.50 3.54
N TRP A 46 0.73 -10.21 4.35
CA TRP A 46 0.04 -8.92 4.33
C TRP A 46 0.97 -7.76 4.70
N ASN A 47 1.78 -7.91 5.75
CA ASN A 47 2.70 -6.87 6.20
C ASN A 47 3.82 -6.61 5.17
N SER A 48 4.36 -7.66 4.54
CA SER A 48 5.34 -7.53 3.46
C SER A 48 4.79 -6.72 2.27
N LEU A 49 3.56 -7.02 1.83
CA LEU A 49 2.87 -6.28 0.77
C LEU A 49 2.63 -4.82 1.17
N ARG A 50 2.13 -4.60 2.39
CA ARG A 50 1.88 -3.26 2.93
C ARG A 50 3.16 -2.44 2.96
N ASN A 51 4.26 -3.02 3.41
CA ASN A 51 5.56 -2.35 3.51
C ASN A 51 6.16 -2.07 2.13
N TYR A 52 6.04 -3.01 1.19
CA TYR A 52 6.48 -2.77 -0.19
C TYR A 52 5.69 -1.63 -0.85
N ARG A 53 4.36 -1.65 -0.72
CA ARG A 53 3.49 -0.58 -1.23
C ARG A 53 3.82 0.77 -0.58
N LYS A 54 4.15 0.77 0.71
CA LYS A 54 4.63 1.94 1.44
C LYS A 54 6.03 2.39 1.01
N ARG A 55 6.99 1.52 0.69
CA ARG A 55 8.32 1.98 0.22
C ARG A 55 8.27 2.74 -1.10
N ASN A 56 7.31 2.42 -1.96
CA ASN A 56 7.05 3.19 -3.18
C ASN A 56 6.58 4.63 -2.93
N THR A 57 6.28 5.05 -1.70
CA THR A 57 5.83 6.44 -1.45
C THR A 57 6.94 7.47 -1.43
N LEU A 58 8.21 7.13 -1.17
CA LEU A 58 9.27 8.15 -1.16
C LEU A 58 9.60 8.65 -2.58
N GLY A 59 9.79 7.73 -3.53
CA GLY A 59 9.97 8.04 -4.95
C GLY A 59 8.73 8.71 -5.55
N ASN A 60 7.53 8.27 -5.16
CA ASN A 60 6.30 8.93 -5.57
C ASN A 60 6.16 10.33 -4.98
N LYS A 61 6.55 10.56 -3.72
CA LYS A 61 6.50 11.89 -3.09
C LYS A 61 7.45 12.86 -3.79
N VAL A 62 8.68 12.43 -4.08
CA VAL A 62 9.65 13.22 -4.84
C VAL A 62 9.15 13.48 -6.26
N SER A 63 8.57 12.48 -6.94
CA SER A 63 7.98 12.64 -8.28
C SER A 63 6.80 13.63 -8.29
N ILE A 64 5.93 13.57 -7.28
CA ILE A 64 4.82 14.51 -7.12
C ILE A 64 5.35 15.92 -6.83
N MET A 65 6.36 16.08 -5.96
CA MET A 65 7.01 17.37 -5.74
C MET A 65 7.62 17.95 -7.01
N PHE A 66 8.33 17.14 -7.81
CA PHE A 66 8.86 17.59 -9.11
C PHE A 66 7.75 18.02 -10.08
N ARG A 67 6.61 17.31 -10.10
CA ARG A 67 5.45 17.70 -10.91
C ARG A 67 4.82 19.01 -10.44
N ILE A 68 4.70 19.23 -9.14
CA ILE A 68 4.22 20.49 -8.56
C ILE A 68 5.15 21.64 -8.94
N CYS A 69 6.47 21.48 -8.73
CA CYS A 69 7.46 22.51 -9.08
C CYS A 69 7.52 22.78 -10.60
N GLY A 70 7.18 21.79 -11.42
CA GLY A 70 7.13 21.91 -12.88
C GLY A 70 5.77 22.39 -13.41
N LEU A 71 4.73 22.49 -12.58
CA LEU A 71 3.41 22.91 -13.00
C LEU A 71 3.46 24.40 -13.35
N LYS A 72 3.24 24.73 -14.63
CA LYS A 72 3.17 26.11 -15.12
C LYS A 72 1.87 26.30 -15.87
N LEU A 73 1.18 27.41 -15.62
CA LEU A 73 0.04 27.83 -16.42
C LEU A 73 0.56 28.22 -17.81
N THR A 74 0.05 27.58 -18.85
CA THR A 74 0.39 27.90 -20.24
C THR A 74 -0.29 29.21 -20.66
N GLU A 75 0.29 29.95 -21.60
CA GLU A 75 -0.35 31.15 -22.16
C GLU A 75 -1.68 30.77 -22.83
N GLY A 76 -2.76 31.45 -22.46
CA GLY A 76 -4.13 31.11 -22.87
C GLY A 76 -4.71 29.86 -22.18
N GLY A 77 -4.04 29.33 -21.16
CA GLY A 77 -4.48 28.16 -20.40
C GLY A 77 -5.64 28.49 -19.44
N ASP A 78 -6.44 27.47 -19.16
CA ASP A 78 -7.53 27.53 -18.19
C ASP A 78 -6.97 27.56 -16.76
N MET A 79 -7.18 28.69 -16.08
CA MET A 79 -6.74 28.91 -14.70
C MET A 79 -7.49 28.02 -13.71
N GLU A 80 -8.78 27.77 -13.92
CA GLU A 80 -9.58 26.94 -13.03
C GLU A 80 -9.06 25.50 -13.06
N LYS A 81 -8.83 24.98 -14.26
CA LYS A 81 -8.21 23.66 -14.43
C LYS A 81 -6.81 23.57 -13.80
N HIS A 82 -6.01 24.61 -13.94
CA HIS A 82 -4.67 24.65 -13.34
C HIS A 82 -4.72 24.59 -11.79
N ILE A 83 -5.66 25.30 -11.17
CA ILE A 83 -5.87 25.27 -9.72
C ILE A 83 -6.36 23.90 -9.26
N VAL A 84 -7.27 23.27 -10.00
CA VAL A 84 -7.74 21.90 -9.71
C VAL A 84 -6.58 20.91 -9.76
N ASP A 85 -5.79 20.92 -10.85
CA ASP A 85 -4.65 20.02 -11.01
C ASP A 85 -3.61 20.21 -9.88
N PHE A 86 -3.33 21.48 -9.53
CA PHE A 86 -2.41 21.81 -8.43
C PHE A 86 -2.93 21.29 -7.09
N THR A 87 -4.21 21.50 -6.80
CA THR A 87 -4.86 21.07 -5.55
C THR A 87 -4.86 19.54 -5.45
N ASP A 88 -5.11 18.83 -6.54
CA ASP A 88 -5.06 17.37 -6.60
C ASP A 88 -3.65 16.82 -6.32
N PHE A 89 -2.61 17.47 -6.84
CA PHE A 89 -1.24 17.07 -6.54
C PHE A 89 -0.87 17.32 -5.07
N PHE A 90 -1.34 18.43 -4.50
CA PHE A 90 -1.16 18.72 -3.07
C PHE A 90 -1.91 17.72 -2.18
N GLN A 91 -3.17 17.39 -2.49
CA GLN A 91 -3.95 16.41 -1.73
C GLN A 91 -3.28 15.04 -1.75
N LYS A 92 -2.80 14.58 -2.93
CA LYS A 92 -2.01 13.33 -3.03
C LYS A 92 -0.76 13.36 -2.16
N LEU A 93 -0.12 14.52 -2.00
CA LEU A 93 1.06 14.67 -1.17
C LEU A 93 0.73 14.64 0.33
N VAL A 94 -0.42 15.20 0.73
CA VAL A 94 -0.96 15.12 2.10
C VAL A 94 -1.30 13.68 2.45
N ASP A 95 -2.03 12.97 1.60
CA ASP A 95 -2.40 11.57 1.80
C ASP A 95 -1.16 10.67 1.95
N LEU A 96 -0.07 11.00 1.24
CA LEU A 96 1.21 10.33 1.38
C LEU A 96 1.95 10.70 2.68
N GLY A 97 1.76 11.92 3.19
CA GLY A 97 2.35 12.43 4.42
C GLY A 97 1.72 11.86 5.69
N ASP A 98 0.39 11.74 5.75
CA ASP A 98 -0.34 11.22 6.91
C ASP A 98 0.00 9.75 7.21
N ASN A 99 0.37 8.99 6.18
CA ASN A 99 0.83 7.61 6.32
C ASN A 99 2.21 7.45 6.97
N VAL A 100 2.98 8.54 7.13
CA VAL A 100 4.33 8.53 7.72
C VAL A 100 4.31 8.85 9.21
N LEU A 101 3.29 9.54 9.73
CA LEU A 101 3.26 10.01 11.12
C LEU A 101 2.49 9.10 12.10
N SER A 102 1.79 8.07 11.62
CA SER A 102 1.09 7.08 12.47
C SER A 102 2.00 6.00 13.09
N GLY A 103 3.33 6.13 12.95
CA GLY A 103 4.32 5.19 13.48
C GLY A 103 5.29 5.87 14.44
N LYS A 104 4.79 6.33 15.58
CA LYS A 104 5.58 6.59 16.78
C LYS A 104 4.87 5.98 17.97
#